data_AF-A0A200Q6U3-F1
#
_entry.id   AF-A0A200Q6U3-F1
#
_cell.length_a   1.000
_cell.length_b   1.000
_cell.length_c   1.000
_cell.angle_alpha   90.00
_cell.angle_beta   90.00
_cell.angle_gamma   90.00
#
_symmetry.space_group_name_H-M   'P 1'
#
loop_
_entity.id
_entity.type
_entity.pdbx_description
1 polymer ?
#
loop_
_entity_poly.entity_id
_entity_poly.type
_entity_poly.pdbx_seq_one_letter_code
_entity_poly.pdbx_strand_id
1 'polypeptide(L)'
;MATKVMMMKSASTSFFALIFIFFLLTTSGNAAIKAGGDFMLDDLCEKASQTWSGNCGNTQHCDRQCINWEKALHGACHVRGGKHMCFCYFSQC
;
A
#
# COMPACT_ATOMS: atom_id res chain seq x y z
N MET A 1 29.65 54.37 -6.55
CA MET A 1 29.18 52.97 -6.58
C MET A 1 30.14 52.18 -7.46
N ALA A 2 30.91 51.26 -6.91
CA ALA A 2 31.74 50.33 -7.67
C ALA A 2 31.46 48.93 -7.12
N THR A 3 30.63 48.17 -7.84
CA THR A 3 30.30 46.79 -7.51
C THR A 3 31.50 45.92 -7.83
N LYS A 4 32.09 45.33 -6.81
CA LYS A 4 33.08 44.27 -6.98
C LYS A 4 32.33 43.05 -7.50
N VAL A 5 32.39 42.82 -8.81
CA VAL A 5 31.88 41.58 -9.42
C VAL A 5 32.76 40.45 -8.89
N MET A 6 32.25 39.70 -7.92
CA MET A 6 32.87 38.45 -7.50
C MET A 6 32.75 37.46 -8.67
N MET A 7 33.84 37.28 -9.40
CA MET A 7 34.03 36.10 -10.23
C MET A 7 34.16 34.89 -9.30
N MET A 8 33.08 34.11 -9.16
CA MET A 8 33.16 32.78 -8.56
C MET A 8 33.82 31.85 -9.59
N LYS A 9 35.08 31.50 -9.32
CA LYS A 9 35.90 30.64 -10.17
C LYS A 9 35.30 29.24 -10.21
N SER A 10 35.08 28.71 -11.41
CA SER A 10 34.53 27.38 -11.69
C SER A 10 35.26 26.27 -10.92
N ALA A 11 34.62 25.77 -9.88
CA ALA A 11 34.79 24.44 -9.32
C ALA A 11 33.40 24.08 -8.79
N SER A 12 32.69 23.05 -9.23
CA SER A 12 33.10 21.85 -9.92
C SER A 12 31.77 21.21 -10.31
N THR A 13 31.38 21.27 -11.58
CA THR A 13 30.20 20.55 -12.08
C THR A 13 30.31 19.06 -11.75
N SER A 14 31.54 18.56 -11.62
CA SER A 14 31.86 17.19 -11.20
C SER A 14 31.46 16.88 -9.75
N PHE A 15 31.53 17.81 -8.80
CA PHE A 15 31.15 17.51 -7.40
C PHE A 15 29.65 17.22 -7.28
N PHE A 16 28.81 18.03 -7.94
CA PHE A 16 27.36 17.80 -7.95
C PHE A 16 26.97 16.49 -8.64
N ALA A 17 27.66 16.15 -9.75
CA ALA A 17 27.45 14.88 -10.45
C ALA A 17 27.82 13.67 -9.58
N LEU A 18 28.94 13.74 -8.85
CA LEU A 18 29.40 12.66 -7.97
C LEU A 18 28.45 12.46 -6.77
N ILE A 19 27.91 13.54 -6.20
CA ILE A 19 26.92 13.46 -5.11
C ILE A 19 25.63 12.79 -5.60
N PHE A 20 25.16 13.13 -6.79
CA PHE A 20 23.97 12.51 -7.39
C PHE A 20 24.16 11.01 -7.62
N ILE A 21 25.32 10.60 -8.15
CA ILE A 21 25.65 9.20 -8.37
C ILE A 21 25.70 8.44 -7.03
N PHE A 22 26.33 9.02 -6.00
CA PHE A 22 26.39 8.40 -4.68
C PHE A 22 25.00 8.20 -4.07
N PHE A 23 24.11 9.19 -4.22
CA PHE A 23 22.72 9.09 -3.77
C PHE A 23 21.98 7.94 -4.46
N LEU A 24 22.14 7.79 -5.78
CA LEU A 24 21.56 6.67 -6.55
C LEU A 24 22.08 5.30 -6.07
N LEU A 25 23.39 5.15 -5.81
CA LEU A 25 23.95 3.89 -5.31
C LEU A 25 23.46 3.54 -3.89
N THR A 26 23.19 4.53 -3.03
CA THR A 26 22.66 4.26 -1.68
C THR A 26 21.19 3.83 -1.67
N THR A 27 20.44 4.14 -2.73
CA THR A 27 19.01 3.77 -2.85
C THR A 27 18.75 2.38 -3.40
N SER A 28 19.78 1.61 -3.79
CA SER A 28 19.60 0.18 -4.09
C SER A 28 19.46 -0.64 -2.80
N GLY A 29 18.42 -0.31 -2.03
CA GLY A 29 17.87 -1.16 -0.99
C GLY A 29 17.29 -2.40 -1.65
N ASN A 30 17.48 -3.53 -0.98
CA ASN A 30 17.20 -4.88 -1.40
C ASN A 30 15.72 -5.02 -1.80
N ALA A 31 15.42 -4.98 -3.10
CA ALA A 31 14.11 -5.35 -3.61
C ALA A 31 13.96 -6.87 -3.51
N ALA A 32 13.60 -7.36 -2.32
CA ALA A 32 12.93 -8.62 -2.20
C ALA A 32 11.57 -8.47 -2.91
N ILE A 33 11.50 -8.89 -4.18
CA ILE A 33 10.23 -9.01 -4.89
C ILE A 33 9.48 -10.19 -4.29
N LYS A 34 8.76 -9.92 -3.21
CA LYS A 34 7.60 -10.71 -2.87
C LYS A 34 6.48 -10.20 -3.76
N ALA A 35 6.11 -11.01 -4.75
CA ALA A 35 4.94 -10.75 -5.58
C ALA A 35 3.70 -10.67 -4.67
N GLY A 36 3.16 -9.47 -4.50
CA GLY A 36 1.91 -9.22 -3.80
C GLY A 36 1.89 -7.85 -3.11
N GLY A 37 1.36 -6.84 -3.80
CA GLY A 37 0.79 -5.62 -3.20
C GLY A 37 1.79 -4.57 -2.69
N ASP A 38 1.73 -3.39 -3.28
CA ASP A 38 2.41 -2.17 -2.86
C ASP A 38 1.95 -1.70 -1.46
N PHE A 39 2.89 -1.32 -0.61
CA PHE A 39 2.67 -0.84 0.75
C PHE A 39 2.07 0.56 0.73
N MET A 40 0.84 0.72 1.22
CA MET A 40 0.42 1.76 2.19
C MET A 40 -1.02 1.47 2.66
N LEU A 41 -1.24 1.55 3.99
CA LEU A 41 -2.44 1.22 4.78
C LEU A 41 -2.42 -0.23 5.29
N ASP A 42 -2.72 -0.42 6.58
CA ASP A 42 -2.93 -1.70 7.28
C ASP A 42 -3.38 -2.80 6.29
N ASP A 43 -2.57 -3.82 6.05
CA ASP A 43 -2.78 -4.83 5.01
C ASP A 43 -4.04 -5.66 5.37
N LEU A 44 -5.21 -5.13 5.02
CA LEU A 44 -6.49 -5.72 5.35
C LEU A 44 -6.68 -6.96 4.47
N CYS A 45 -6.64 -8.10 5.13
CA CYS A 45 -6.71 -9.39 4.50
C CYS A 45 -8.16 -9.69 4.14
N GLU A 46 -8.47 -9.66 2.85
CA GLU A 46 -9.76 -10.10 2.32
C GLU A 46 -9.84 -11.62 2.34
N LYS A 47 -10.80 -12.18 3.09
CA LYS A 47 -11.12 -13.61 3.06
C LYS A 47 -12.62 -13.78 2.81
N ALA A 48 -13.00 -14.76 1.99
CA ALA A 48 -14.41 -15.11 1.86
C ALA A 48 -14.93 -15.63 3.20
N SER A 49 -16.10 -15.13 3.62
CA SER A 49 -16.71 -15.55 4.88
C SER A 49 -16.97 -17.06 4.87
N GLN A 50 -16.46 -17.76 5.89
CA GLN A 50 -16.68 -19.21 6.04
C GLN A 50 -18.05 -19.52 6.64
N THR A 51 -18.62 -18.55 7.35
CA THR A 51 -19.90 -18.71 8.06
C THR A 51 -21.09 -18.23 7.24
N TRP A 52 -20.86 -17.37 6.23
CA TRP A 52 -21.92 -16.85 5.38
C TRP A 52 -22.37 -17.89 4.35
N SER A 53 -23.68 -18.06 4.22
CA SER A 53 -24.30 -18.94 3.23
C SER A 53 -25.38 -18.19 2.46
N GLY A 54 -25.40 -18.37 1.14
CA GLY A 54 -26.38 -17.75 0.25
C GLY A 54 -25.96 -16.36 -0.27
N ASN A 55 -26.90 -15.68 -0.92
CA ASN A 55 -26.63 -14.44 -1.63
C ASN A 55 -26.53 -13.24 -0.66
N CYS A 56 -25.43 -12.50 -0.73
CA CYS A 56 -25.17 -11.33 0.10
C CYS A 56 -25.98 -10.11 -0.40
N GLY A 57 -27.18 -9.92 0.14
CA GLY A 57 -28.05 -8.78 -0.19
C GLY A 57 -27.98 -7.60 0.78
N ASN A 58 -27.34 -7.79 1.94
CA ASN A 58 -27.24 -6.76 2.98
C ASN A 58 -25.82 -6.73 3.57
N THR A 59 -25.05 -5.71 3.17
CA THR A 59 -23.67 -5.49 3.63
C THR A 59 -23.59 -5.34 5.15
N GLN A 60 -24.56 -4.70 5.81
CA GLN A 60 -24.53 -4.53 7.27
C GLN A 60 -24.76 -5.84 8.03
N HIS A 61 -25.45 -6.80 7.43
CA HIS A 61 -25.61 -8.13 8.02
C HIS A 61 -24.32 -8.93 7.89
N CYS A 62 -23.70 -8.91 6.70
CA CYS A 62 -22.39 -9.48 6.44
C CYS A 62 -21.32 -8.91 7.38
N ASP A 63 -21.25 -7.59 7.52
CA ASP A 63 -20.31 -6.90 8.41
C ASP A 63 -20.43 -7.38 9.86
N ARG A 64 -21.64 -7.33 10.42
CA ARG A 64 -21.90 -7.79 11.79
C ARG A 64 -21.57 -9.26 11.98
N GLN A 65 -21.83 -10.10 10.99
CA GLN A 65 -21.50 -11.52 11.06
C GLN A 65 -19.97 -11.74 11.05
N CYS A 66 -19.26 -11.08 10.14
CA CYS A 66 -17.79 -11.11 10.07
C CYS A 66 -17.15 -10.69 11.40
N ILE A 67 -17.61 -9.59 12.01
CA ILE A 67 -17.10 -9.10 13.30
C ILE A 67 -17.44 -10.07 14.44
N ASN A 68 -18.69 -10.51 14.54
CA ASN A 68 -19.14 -11.29 15.70
C ASN A 68 -18.66 -12.76 15.66
N TRP A 69 -18.70 -13.39 14.49
CA TRP A 69 -18.51 -14.83 14.32
C TRP A 69 -17.08 -15.17 13.90
N GLU A 70 -16.51 -14.38 12.98
CA GLU A 70 -15.19 -14.66 12.41
C GLU A 70 -14.08 -13.81 13.04
N LYS A 71 -14.43 -12.83 13.90
CA LYS A 71 -13.49 -11.87 14.53
C LYS A 71 -12.74 -11.01 13.50
N ALA A 72 -13.41 -10.70 12.40
CA ALA A 72 -12.92 -9.76 11.42
C ALA A 72 -13.06 -8.30 11.91
N LEU A 73 -12.34 -7.39 11.26
CA LEU A 73 -12.48 -5.96 11.50
C LEU A 73 -13.73 -5.40 10.80
N HIS A 74 -14.02 -5.92 9.61
CA HIS A 74 -15.12 -5.46 8.77
C HIS A 74 -15.61 -6.58 7.84
N GLY A 75 -16.80 -6.43 7.27
CA GLY A 75 -17.30 -7.29 6.21
C GLY A 75 -18.08 -6.55 5.14
N ALA A 76 -17.97 -6.98 3.89
CA ALA A 76 -18.72 -6.41 2.77
C ALA A 76 -19.24 -7.46 1.78
N CYS A 77 -20.39 -7.15 1.17
CA CYS A 77 -20.91 -7.93 0.05
C CYS A 77 -20.18 -7.54 -1.25
N HIS A 78 -19.56 -8.50 -1.93
CA HIS A 78 -18.98 -8.30 -3.26
C HIS A 78 -19.57 -9.26 -4.27
N VAL A 79 -19.61 -8.82 -5.53
CA VAL A 79 -20.05 -9.64 -6.65
C VAL A 79 -18.86 -10.22 -7.38
N ARG A 80 -18.74 -11.55 -7.38
CA ARG A 80 -17.73 -12.29 -8.16
C ARG A 80 -18.46 -13.31 -9.02
N GLY A 81 -18.25 -13.26 -10.34
CA GLY A 81 -18.89 -14.19 -11.28
C GLY A 81 -20.43 -14.20 -11.22
N GLY A 82 -21.05 -13.06 -10.91
CA GLY A 82 -22.52 -12.92 -10.82
C GLY A 82 -23.15 -13.41 -9.51
N LYS A 83 -22.35 -13.83 -8.52
CA LYS A 83 -22.84 -14.21 -7.19
C LYS A 83 -22.46 -13.15 -6.17
N HIS A 84 -23.41 -12.75 -5.32
CA HIS A 84 -23.11 -11.86 -4.20
C HIS A 84 -22.62 -12.70 -3.03
N MET A 85 -21.35 -12.52 -2.66
CA MET A 85 -20.70 -13.24 -1.57
C MET A 85 -20.29 -12.25 -0.48
N CYS A 86 -20.31 -12.69 0.77
CA CYS A 86 -19.78 -11.93 1.89
C CYS A 86 -18.28 -12.15 2.02
N PHE A 87 -17.50 -11.07 2.08
CA PHE A 87 -16.07 -11.09 2.34
C PHE A 87 -15.79 -10.37 3.64
N CYS A 88 -14.96 -10.98 4.48
CA CYS A 88 -14.50 -10.44 5.74
C CYS A 88 -13.07 -9.90 5.59
N TYR A 89 -12.81 -8.76 6.23
CA TYR A 89 -11.52 -8.07 6.22
C TYR A 89 -10.89 -8.15 7.61
N PHE A 90 -9.68 -8.69 7.66
CA PHE A 90 -8.92 -8.87 8.90
C PHE A 90 -7.73 -7.93 8.93
N SER A 91 -7.38 -7.38 10.10
CA SER A 91 -6.15 -6.62 10.29
C SER A 91 -4.89 -7.50 10.23
N GLN A 92 -5.06 -8.82 10.27
CA GLN A 92 -3.97 -9.78 10.16
C GLN A 92 -4.37 -10.97 9.27
N CYS A 93 -3.48 -11.32 8.34
CA CYS A 93 -3.55 -12.51 7.50
C CYS A 93 -3.02 -13.71 8.28
#